data_AF-A0A522FPL8-F1
#
_entry.id   AF-A0A522FPL8-F1
#
_cell.length_a   1.000
_cell.length_b   1.000
_cell.length_c   1.000
_cell.angle_alpha   90.00
_cell.angle_beta   90.00
_cell.angle_gamma   90.00
#
_symmetry.space_group_name_H-M   'P 1'
#
loop_
_entity.id
_entity.type
_entity.pdbx_description
1 polymer ?
#
loop_
_entity_poly.entity_id
_entity_poly.type
_entity_poly.pdbx_seq_one_letter_code
_entity_poly.pdbx_strand_id
1 'polypeptide(L)'
;MKALKILFFFIFLTLLSQVETKAQFSGTGNDQVYQSAIQLEYLTQIPTYHSDMPLDCMVGYIVMDSLSRNEYGVPIFDFIEGTSIDTIKVVARYLYSVCDYNPTLLRSYINTLRDSFPGPTFKSSPSNTYYKTQQEISKRINEFGKDFAFLIVSHYILRIRVDSVVVGVDTTFNETMNWVNVASTVLEKIKGIYLPENCHYDNNKINNAILDSYQCLLFGYPFEAKTGPRDEVYEYPPGIIRTVVKGEEYFVFLEHISMQKGTDYIHPVYKFEQSGGLFKIENENVLDPSNFWGLGTQPSIEDFRNNLNDKISIIKHWWIP
;
A
#
# COMPACT_ATOMS: atom_id res chain seq x y z
N MET A 1 36.86 -30.92 -23.04
CA MET A 1 36.25 -29.58 -23.25
C MET A 1 34.74 -29.49 -22.94
N LYS A 2 33.93 -30.56 -23.11
CA LYS A 2 32.49 -30.53 -22.75
C LYS A 2 32.20 -30.55 -21.23
N ALA A 3 33.04 -31.22 -20.44
CA ALA A 3 32.86 -31.29 -18.97
C ALA A 3 33.06 -29.94 -18.26
N LEU A 4 33.92 -29.06 -18.79
CA LEU A 4 34.21 -27.75 -18.19
C LEU A 4 33.05 -26.75 -18.34
N LYS A 5 32.22 -26.90 -19.39
CA LYS A 5 31.03 -26.06 -19.61
C LYS A 5 29.87 -26.40 -18.66
N ILE A 6 29.72 -27.67 -18.29
CA ILE A 6 28.67 -28.11 -17.36
C ILE A 6 29.00 -27.67 -15.93
N LEU A 7 30.29 -27.72 -15.55
CA LEU A 7 30.74 -27.23 -14.24
C LEU A 7 30.56 -25.71 -14.10
N PHE A 8 30.88 -24.93 -15.14
CA PHE A 8 30.64 -23.49 -15.15
C PHE A 8 29.15 -23.14 -15.06
N PHE A 9 28.28 -23.90 -15.73
CA PHE A 9 26.83 -23.67 -15.67
C PHE A 9 26.24 -23.98 -14.28
N PHE A 10 26.72 -25.04 -13.61
CA PHE A 10 26.29 -25.37 -12.24
C PHE A 10 26.83 -24.40 -11.18
N ILE A 11 28.08 -23.93 -11.34
CA ILE A 11 28.65 -22.90 -10.45
C ILE A 11 27.91 -21.57 -10.64
N PHE A 12 27.51 -21.23 -11.87
CA PHE A 12 26.72 -20.01 -12.13
C PHE A 12 25.30 -20.12 -11.57
N LEU A 13 24.63 -21.29 -11.67
CA LEU A 13 23.30 -21.50 -11.09
C LEU A 13 23.30 -21.51 -9.56
N THR A 14 24.36 -22.01 -8.92
CA THR A 14 24.49 -22.03 -7.45
C THR A 14 24.96 -20.69 -6.88
N LEU A 15 25.72 -19.89 -7.63
CA LEU A 15 26.05 -18.51 -7.25
C LEU A 15 24.86 -17.55 -7.40
N LEU A 16 23.96 -17.79 -8.38
CA LEU A 16 22.71 -17.03 -8.50
C LEU A 16 21.67 -17.40 -7.44
N SER A 17 21.77 -18.57 -6.80
CA SER A 17 20.82 -19.01 -5.77
C SER A 17 21.14 -18.56 -4.34
N GLN A 18 22.19 -17.74 -4.13
CA GLN A 18 22.67 -17.38 -2.78
C GLN A 18 22.85 -15.87 -2.56
N VAL A 19 22.43 -15.03 -3.50
CA VAL A 19 22.31 -13.59 -3.23
C VAL A 19 21.01 -13.38 -2.44
N GLU A 20 21.06 -13.67 -1.14
CA GLU A 20 20.05 -13.18 -0.21
C GLU A 20 20.12 -11.65 -0.23
N THR A 21 19.23 -11.01 -0.98
CA THR A 21 19.00 -9.57 -0.93
C THR A 21 18.47 -9.21 0.44
N LYS A 22 19.38 -8.86 1.36
CA LYS A 22 19.02 -8.43 2.70
C LYS A 22 18.82 -6.93 2.67
N ALA A 23 17.58 -6.48 2.72
CA ALA A 23 17.30 -5.17 3.29
C ALA A 23 17.79 -5.18 4.75
N GLN A 24 18.82 -4.40 5.03
CA GLN A 24 19.44 -4.31 6.35
C GLN A 24 18.92 -3.05 7.05
N PHE A 25 18.25 -3.23 8.18
CA PHE A 25 17.99 -2.16 9.12
C PHE A 25 19.26 -1.91 9.96
N SER A 26 19.69 -0.66 10.06
CA SER A 26 20.89 -0.28 10.82
C SER A 26 20.60 0.30 12.20
N GLY A 27 19.33 0.55 12.56
CA GLY A 27 19.01 1.43 13.69
C GLY A 27 18.32 0.77 14.88
N THR A 28 18.94 0.86 16.06
CA THR A 28 18.32 0.79 17.39
C THR A 28 17.85 2.18 17.88
N GLY A 29 17.61 3.12 16.96
CA GLY A 29 17.27 4.51 17.26
C GLY A 29 15.79 4.75 17.57
N ASN A 30 15.50 5.90 18.17
CA ASN A 30 14.15 6.33 18.60
C ASN A 30 13.23 6.78 17.44
N ASP A 31 13.66 6.62 16.20
CA ASP A 31 13.05 7.18 14.99
C ASP A 31 12.87 6.05 13.95
N GLN A 32 12.20 4.97 14.35
CA GLN A 32 12.08 3.75 13.56
C GLN A 32 11.24 3.93 12.30
N VAL A 33 10.19 4.74 12.33
CA VAL A 33 9.32 4.94 11.15
C VAL A 33 10.09 5.54 9.98
N TYR A 34 11.10 6.38 10.23
CA TYR A 34 11.95 6.94 9.17
C TYR A 34 12.79 5.89 8.45
N GLN A 35 12.99 4.71 9.03
CA GLN A 35 13.70 3.61 8.37
C GLN A 35 12.85 2.92 7.29
N SER A 36 11.52 3.05 7.36
CA SER A 36 10.57 2.53 6.35
C SER A 36 9.88 3.64 5.56
N ALA A 37 10.30 4.89 5.79
CA ALA A 37 9.74 6.05 5.15
C ALA A 37 10.05 6.11 3.65
N ILE A 38 9.11 6.68 2.91
CA ILE A 38 9.16 6.95 1.49
C ILE A 38 9.30 8.45 1.34
N GLN A 39 10.36 8.87 0.68
CA GLN A 39 10.49 10.25 0.26
C GLN A 39 9.62 10.45 -0.99
N LEU A 40 8.61 11.32 -0.88
CA LEU A 40 7.81 11.71 -2.03
C LEU A 40 8.56 12.77 -2.83
N GLU A 41 8.58 12.58 -4.14
CA GLU A 41 9.13 13.58 -5.06
C GLU A 41 8.09 14.65 -5.38
N TYR A 42 8.52 15.91 -5.45
CA TYR A 42 7.67 16.97 -5.97
C TYR A 42 7.56 16.83 -7.48
N LEU A 43 6.33 16.79 -7.98
CA LEU A 43 6.08 16.65 -9.40
C LEU A 43 6.36 17.97 -10.14
N THR A 44 7.08 17.87 -11.25
CA THR A 44 7.38 19.00 -12.14
C THR A 44 6.24 19.29 -13.12
N GLN A 45 5.33 18.33 -13.32
CA GLN A 45 4.16 18.45 -14.19
C GLN A 45 2.92 17.86 -13.51
N ILE A 46 1.80 18.56 -13.63
CA ILE A 46 0.51 18.15 -13.06
C ILE A 46 -0.59 18.38 -14.11
N PRO A 47 -1.39 17.35 -14.46
CA PRO A 47 -1.24 15.94 -14.06
C PRO A 47 -0.01 15.28 -14.73
N THR A 48 0.60 14.31 -14.06
CA THR A 48 1.68 13.47 -14.61
C THR A 48 1.06 12.36 -15.44
N TYR A 49 1.18 12.43 -16.77
CA TYR A 49 0.79 11.33 -17.65
C TYR A 49 2.02 10.59 -18.14
N HIS A 50 2.00 9.27 -18.01
CA HIS A 50 2.99 8.38 -18.62
C HIS A 50 2.33 7.59 -19.76
N SER A 51 3.11 7.25 -20.77
CA SER A 51 2.62 6.56 -21.97
C SER A 51 2.15 5.13 -21.72
N ASP A 52 2.59 4.53 -20.62
CA ASP A 52 2.24 3.18 -20.16
C ASP A 52 1.04 3.15 -19.19
N MET A 53 0.47 4.31 -18.83
CA MET A 53 -0.71 4.36 -17.98
C MET A 53 -1.92 3.72 -18.68
N PRO A 54 -2.69 2.85 -18.00
CA PRO A 54 -3.99 2.41 -18.49
C PRO A 54 -4.97 3.58 -18.62
N LEU A 55 -5.92 3.48 -19.56
CA LEU A 55 -6.93 4.53 -19.78
C LEU A 55 -7.68 4.92 -18.50
N ASP A 56 -8.12 3.93 -17.72
CA ASP A 56 -8.85 4.18 -16.46
C ASP A 56 -8.00 4.96 -15.44
N CYS A 57 -6.68 4.74 -15.42
CA CYS A 57 -5.75 5.52 -14.59
C CYS A 57 -5.69 6.98 -15.06
N MET A 58 -5.55 7.20 -16.36
CA MET A 58 -5.56 8.56 -16.92
C MET A 58 -6.89 9.28 -16.62
N VAL A 59 -8.02 8.60 -16.80
CA VAL A 59 -9.35 9.13 -16.48
C VAL A 59 -9.46 9.46 -14.99
N GLY A 60 -8.94 8.63 -14.10
CA GLY A 60 -8.95 8.92 -12.66
C GLY A 60 -8.19 10.20 -12.29
N TYR A 61 -7.02 10.45 -12.88
CA TYR A 61 -6.34 11.74 -12.73
C TYR A 61 -7.16 12.89 -13.29
N ILE A 62 -7.79 12.74 -14.46
CA ILE A 62 -8.67 13.77 -15.06
C ILE A 62 -9.85 14.10 -14.14
N VAL A 63 -10.48 13.09 -13.55
CA VAL A 63 -11.62 13.27 -12.62
C VAL A 63 -11.18 14.05 -11.39
N MET A 64 -10.07 13.65 -10.75
CA MET A 64 -9.51 14.36 -9.60
C MET A 64 -9.15 15.82 -9.95
N ASP A 65 -8.49 16.05 -11.08
CA ASP A 65 -8.14 17.39 -11.56
C ASP A 65 -9.40 18.23 -11.81
N SER A 66 -10.39 17.68 -12.50
CA SER A 66 -11.61 18.39 -12.90
C SER A 66 -12.42 18.84 -11.69
N LEU A 67 -12.60 17.96 -10.70
CA LEU A 67 -13.31 18.29 -9.47
C LEU A 67 -12.53 19.32 -8.65
N SER A 68 -11.21 19.19 -8.60
CA SER A 68 -10.32 20.11 -7.87
C SER A 68 -10.27 21.52 -8.47
N ARG A 69 -10.49 21.66 -9.78
CA ARG A 69 -10.50 22.95 -10.51
C ARG A 69 -11.87 23.63 -10.48
N ASN A 70 -12.96 22.86 -10.47
CA ASN A 70 -14.30 23.42 -10.61
C ASN A 70 -14.92 23.84 -9.27
N GLU A 71 -14.67 23.10 -8.19
CA GLU A 71 -15.36 23.26 -6.91
C GLU A 71 -14.46 23.77 -5.78
N TYR A 72 -15.03 24.61 -4.90
CA TYR A 72 -14.44 24.86 -3.57
C TYR A 72 -14.64 23.63 -2.68
N GLY A 73 -13.77 23.46 -1.68
CA GLY A 73 -13.74 22.24 -0.86
C GLY A 73 -15.07 21.82 -0.22
N VAL A 74 -16.01 22.74 0.05
CA VAL A 74 -17.30 22.41 0.69
C VAL A 74 -18.28 21.71 -0.28
N PRO A 75 -18.59 22.26 -1.48
CA PRO A 75 -19.43 21.58 -2.47
C PRO A 75 -18.98 20.16 -2.87
N ILE A 76 -17.67 19.88 -2.93
CA ILE A 76 -17.19 18.54 -3.28
C ILE A 76 -17.47 17.52 -2.18
N PHE A 77 -17.50 17.94 -0.91
CA PHE A 77 -17.87 17.06 0.20
C PHE A 77 -19.36 16.70 0.12
N ASP A 78 -20.21 17.72 -0.02
CA ASP A 78 -21.67 17.52 -0.13
C ASP A 78 -22.02 16.69 -1.37
N PHE A 79 -21.30 16.88 -2.48
CA PHE A 79 -21.46 16.10 -3.69
C PHE A 79 -21.21 14.61 -3.45
N ILE A 80 -20.06 14.23 -2.88
CA ILE A 80 -19.72 12.82 -2.68
C ILE A 80 -20.66 12.18 -1.64
N GLU A 81 -20.99 12.89 -0.56
CA GLU A 81 -21.91 12.40 0.49
C GLU A 81 -23.34 12.20 -0.03
N GLY A 82 -23.83 13.09 -0.91
CA GLY A 82 -25.17 13.00 -1.49
C GLY A 82 -25.31 12.03 -2.68
N THR A 83 -24.24 11.37 -3.09
CA THR A 83 -24.18 10.58 -4.33
C THR A 83 -24.62 9.12 -4.13
N SER A 84 -25.24 8.53 -5.17
CA SER A 84 -25.67 7.12 -5.14
C SER A 84 -24.48 6.14 -5.04
N ILE A 85 -24.71 4.97 -4.45
CA ILE A 85 -23.68 3.94 -4.28
C ILE A 85 -23.04 3.52 -5.62
N ASP A 86 -23.85 3.41 -6.68
CA ASP A 86 -23.39 3.02 -8.00
C ASP A 86 -22.46 4.07 -8.62
N THR A 87 -22.77 5.34 -8.40
CA THR A 87 -21.90 6.44 -8.85
C THR A 87 -20.59 6.45 -8.05
N ILE A 88 -20.64 6.21 -6.73
CA ILE A 88 -19.42 6.08 -5.91
C ILE A 88 -18.59 4.89 -6.39
N LYS A 89 -19.20 3.75 -6.75
CA LYS A 89 -18.49 2.59 -7.35
C LYS A 89 -17.77 2.98 -8.64
N VAL A 90 -18.42 3.73 -9.52
CA VAL A 90 -17.78 4.20 -10.76
C VAL A 90 -16.60 5.13 -10.48
N VAL A 91 -16.74 6.08 -9.56
CA VAL A 91 -15.60 6.93 -9.14
C VAL A 91 -14.49 6.08 -8.51
N ALA A 92 -14.85 5.15 -7.63
CA ALA A 92 -13.92 4.27 -6.94
C ALA A 92 -13.10 3.40 -7.88
N ARG A 93 -13.66 2.97 -9.02
CA ARG A 93 -12.93 2.24 -10.06
C ARG A 93 -11.77 3.06 -10.64
N TYR A 94 -12.03 4.33 -10.98
CA TYR A 94 -10.98 5.18 -11.54
C TYR A 94 -9.91 5.50 -10.50
N LEU A 95 -10.31 5.78 -9.25
CA LEU A 95 -9.37 5.96 -8.15
C LEU A 95 -8.59 4.69 -7.84
N TYR A 96 -9.24 3.51 -7.92
CA TYR A 96 -8.58 2.22 -7.82
C TYR A 96 -7.52 2.08 -8.91
N SER A 97 -7.81 2.45 -10.15
CA SER A 97 -6.88 2.32 -11.28
C SER A 97 -5.69 3.27 -11.18
N VAL A 98 -5.90 4.49 -10.66
CA VAL A 98 -4.80 5.42 -10.34
C VAL A 98 -3.89 4.83 -9.27
N CYS A 99 -4.48 4.30 -8.21
CA CYS A 99 -3.76 3.71 -7.11
C CYS A 99 -3.04 2.40 -7.52
N ASP A 100 -3.70 1.51 -8.27
CA ASP A 100 -3.15 0.25 -8.78
C ASP A 100 -1.96 0.48 -9.71
N TYR A 101 -1.98 1.55 -10.51
CA TYR A 101 -0.85 1.89 -11.37
C TYR A 101 0.39 2.21 -10.54
N ASN A 102 0.40 3.32 -9.80
CA ASN A 102 1.56 3.72 -9.00
C ASN A 102 1.11 4.48 -7.74
N PRO A 103 1.00 3.79 -6.58
CA PRO A 103 0.58 4.44 -5.35
C PRO A 103 1.48 5.62 -4.95
N THR A 104 2.81 5.49 -5.11
CA THR A 104 3.76 6.56 -4.75
C THR A 104 3.58 7.80 -5.64
N LEU A 105 3.28 7.61 -6.94
CA LEU A 105 2.97 8.72 -7.85
C LEU A 105 1.67 9.43 -7.46
N LEU A 106 0.61 8.68 -7.11
CA LEU A 106 -0.63 9.24 -6.59
C LEU A 106 -0.37 10.10 -5.33
N ARG A 107 0.44 9.59 -4.40
CA ARG A 107 0.82 10.31 -3.19
C ARG A 107 1.62 11.58 -3.51
N SER A 108 2.59 11.48 -4.42
CA SER A 108 3.38 12.62 -4.89
C SER A 108 2.51 13.69 -5.55
N TYR A 109 1.52 13.29 -6.34
CA TYR A 109 0.52 14.18 -6.96
C TYR A 109 -0.32 14.91 -5.90
N ILE A 110 -0.88 14.18 -4.93
CA ILE A 110 -1.65 14.76 -3.83
C ILE A 110 -0.77 15.74 -3.01
N ASN A 111 0.46 15.35 -2.70
CA ASN A 111 1.37 16.15 -1.87
C ASN A 111 1.86 17.42 -2.58
N THR A 112 2.21 17.34 -3.86
CA THR A 112 2.68 18.49 -4.65
C THR A 112 1.64 19.60 -4.72
N LEU A 113 0.36 19.23 -4.86
CA LEU A 113 -0.74 20.20 -4.91
C LEU A 113 -1.16 20.72 -3.54
N ARG A 114 -0.95 19.96 -2.46
CA ARG A 114 -1.27 20.41 -1.09
C ARG A 114 -0.55 21.72 -0.74
N ASP A 115 0.74 21.79 -1.03
CA ASP A 115 1.56 22.95 -0.67
C ASP A 115 1.34 24.14 -1.62
N SER A 116 0.71 23.89 -2.78
CA SER A 116 0.39 24.88 -3.81
C SER A 116 -1.07 25.37 -3.75
N PHE A 117 -1.84 24.94 -2.74
CA PHE A 117 -3.27 25.20 -2.58
C PHE A 117 -3.56 26.23 -1.46
N PRO A 118 -4.54 27.14 -1.65
CA PRO A 118 -5.26 27.46 -2.89
C PRO A 118 -4.36 28.16 -3.92
N GLY A 119 -4.48 27.72 -5.17
CA GLY A 119 -3.75 28.31 -6.30
C GLY A 119 -4.71 28.91 -7.33
N PRO A 120 -4.20 29.69 -8.31
CA PRO A 120 -5.04 30.29 -9.35
C PRO A 120 -5.77 29.24 -10.22
N THR A 121 -5.25 28.01 -10.24
CA THR A 121 -5.72 26.93 -11.10
C THR A 121 -6.59 25.92 -10.36
N PHE A 122 -6.31 25.65 -9.07
CA PHE A 122 -6.97 24.62 -8.28
C PHE A 122 -7.74 25.28 -7.12
N LYS A 123 -9.06 25.05 -7.09
CA LYS A 123 -10.00 25.59 -6.09
C LYS A 123 -10.22 24.66 -4.89
N SER A 124 -9.82 23.40 -5.00
CA SER A 124 -9.64 22.47 -3.89
C SER A 124 -8.41 21.56 -4.13
N SER A 125 -7.96 20.87 -3.07
CA SER A 125 -6.88 19.87 -3.19
C SER A 125 -7.46 18.55 -3.71
N PRO A 126 -6.79 17.84 -4.63
CA PRO A 126 -7.22 16.50 -5.07
C PRO A 126 -7.29 15.46 -3.96
N SER A 127 -6.59 15.70 -2.84
CA SER A 127 -6.76 14.93 -1.61
C SER A 127 -8.22 14.87 -1.17
N ASN A 128 -8.98 15.96 -1.38
CA ASN A 128 -10.38 16.04 -0.98
C ASN A 128 -11.20 15.02 -1.75
N THR A 129 -11.05 14.94 -3.08
CA THR A 129 -11.71 13.90 -3.88
C THR A 129 -11.30 12.50 -3.40
N TYR A 130 -10.00 12.22 -3.36
CA TYR A 130 -9.49 10.88 -3.06
C TYR A 130 -9.92 10.39 -1.67
N TYR A 131 -9.58 11.13 -0.62
CA TYR A 131 -9.85 10.67 0.75
C TYR A 131 -11.33 10.74 1.10
N LYS A 132 -12.12 11.65 0.50
CA LYS A 132 -13.57 11.67 0.79
C LYS A 132 -14.29 10.53 0.12
N THR A 133 -13.91 10.16 -1.10
CA THR A 133 -14.43 8.93 -1.69
C THR A 133 -14.08 7.72 -0.82
N GLN A 134 -12.85 7.61 -0.30
CA GLN A 134 -12.48 6.54 0.62
C GLN A 134 -13.26 6.59 1.96
N GLN A 135 -13.51 7.78 2.51
CA GLN A 135 -14.34 7.97 3.70
C GLN A 135 -15.77 7.49 3.45
N GLU A 136 -16.38 7.86 2.32
CA GLU A 136 -17.74 7.42 2.01
C GLU A 136 -17.84 5.91 1.77
N ILE A 137 -16.85 5.31 1.10
CA ILE A 137 -16.74 3.84 1.00
C ILE A 137 -16.70 3.21 2.39
N SER A 138 -15.95 3.79 3.32
CA SER A 138 -15.82 3.27 4.68
C SER A 138 -17.10 3.44 5.50
N LYS A 139 -17.77 4.60 5.41
CA LYS A 139 -19.07 4.85 6.06
C LYS A 139 -20.15 3.90 5.54
N ARG A 140 -20.14 3.60 4.25
CA ARG A 140 -21.15 2.80 3.54
C ARG A 140 -20.65 1.39 3.21
N ILE A 141 -19.75 0.86 4.03
CA ILE A 141 -19.04 -0.40 3.75
C ILE A 141 -19.97 -1.58 3.47
N ASN A 142 -21.12 -1.65 4.17
CA ASN A 142 -22.08 -2.74 3.99
C ASN A 142 -22.79 -2.66 2.63
N GLU A 143 -22.99 -1.46 2.07
CA GLU A 143 -23.56 -1.27 0.73
C GLU A 143 -22.51 -1.54 -0.37
N PHE A 144 -21.24 -1.28 -0.05
CA PHE A 144 -20.12 -1.52 -0.96
C PHE A 144 -19.73 -3.00 -1.07
N GLY A 145 -19.82 -3.72 0.06
CA GLY A 145 -19.14 -4.99 0.30
C GLY A 145 -17.80 -4.75 1.00
N LYS A 146 -17.60 -5.40 2.14
CA LYS A 146 -16.41 -5.20 3.00
C LYS A 146 -15.11 -5.57 2.29
N ASP A 147 -15.14 -6.68 1.57
CA ASP A 147 -14.08 -7.17 0.70
C ASP A 147 -13.73 -6.15 -0.41
N PHE A 148 -14.71 -5.59 -1.10
CA PHE A 148 -14.48 -4.57 -2.11
C PHE A 148 -13.89 -3.29 -1.51
N ALA A 149 -14.42 -2.81 -0.38
CA ALA A 149 -13.86 -1.67 0.32
C ALA A 149 -12.39 -1.91 0.71
N PHE A 150 -12.08 -3.10 1.21
CA PHE A 150 -10.72 -3.52 1.57
C PHE A 150 -9.76 -3.49 0.37
N LEU A 151 -10.22 -3.96 -0.79
CA LEU A 151 -9.44 -3.91 -2.04
C LEU A 151 -9.20 -2.48 -2.53
N ILE A 152 -10.15 -1.57 -2.32
CA ILE A 152 -10.05 -0.19 -2.81
C ILE A 152 -9.10 0.64 -1.96
N VAL A 153 -9.22 0.57 -0.64
CA VAL A 153 -8.40 1.34 0.30
C VAL A 153 -6.95 0.86 0.36
N SER A 154 -6.71 -0.44 0.09
CA SER A 154 -5.35 -0.99 -0.01
C SER A 154 -4.63 -0.36 -1.19
N HIS A 155 -3.46 0.23 -0.97
CA HIS A 155 -2.61 0.75 -2.03
C HIS A 155 -1.78 -0.35 -2.69
N TYR A 156 -1.33 -1.32 -1.90
CA TYR A 156 -0.64 -2.51 -2.38
C TYR A 156 -1.38 -3.77 -1.92
N ILE A 157 -1.43 -4.77 -2.80
CA ILE A 157 -1.86 -6.13 -2.47
C ILE A 157 -0.80 -7.07 -3.03
N LEU A 158 -0.05 -7.72 -2.15
CA LEU A 158 1.19 -8.41 -2.50
C LEU A 158 1.26 -9.76 -1.81
N ARG A 159 1.92 -10.74 -2.44
CA ARG A 159 2.48 -11.88 -1.73
C ARG A 159 3.93 -11.56 -1.43
N ILE A 160 4.33 -11.68 -0.17
CA ILE A 160 5.69 -11.38 0.28
C ILE A 160 6.29 -12.55 1.04
N ARG A 161 7.62 -12.61 1.07
CA ARG A 161 8.40 -13.35 2.07
C ARG A 161 9.11 -12.36 2.97
N VAL A 162 9.03 -12.58 4.27
CA VAL A 162 9.65 -11.71 5.26
C VAL A 162 11.14 -12.02 5.38
N ASP A 163 12.00 -11.03 5.11
CA ASP A 163 13.45 -11.21 5.17
C ASP A 163 14.03 -10.76 6.52
N SER A 164 13.45 -9.72 7.11
CA SER A 164 13.83 -9.21 8.44
C SER A 164 12.67 -8.51 9.14
N VAL A 165 12.65 -8.59 10.46
CA VAL A 165 11.72 -7.88 11.33
C VAL A 165 12.54 -7.17 12.39
N VAL A 166 12.32 -5.87 12.56
CA VAL A 166 12.93 -5.06 13.61
C VAL A 166 11.85 -4.47 14.45
N VAL A 167 11.94 -4.70 15.75
CA VAL A 167 11.02 -4.17 16.75
C VAL A 167 11.77 -3.13 17.57
N GLY A 168 11.15 -2.01 17.87
CA GLY A 168 11.63 -1.08 18.86
C GLY A 168 10.66 0.06 19.09
N VAL A 169 11.19 1.25 19.29
CA VAL A 169 10.43 2.41 19.75
C VAL A 169 10.57 3.55 18.77
N ASP A 170 9.45 4.16 18.38
CA ASP A 170 9.36 5.35 17.56
C ASP A 170 8.87 6.55 18.37
N THR A 171 9.48 7.72 18.16
CA THR A 171 9.15 8.99 18.82
C THR A 171 8.76 10.10 17.83
N THR A 172 8.63 9.76 16.55
CA THR A 172 8.44 10.71 15.44
C THR A 172 7.12 11.47 15.52
N PHE A 173 6.10 10.87 16.14
CA PHE A 173 4.75 11.43 16.24
C PHE A 173 4.52 12.27 17.50
N ASN A 174 5.57 12.85 18.09
CA ASN A 174 5.54 13.51 19.41
C ASN A 174 5.04 12.60 20.55
N GLU A 175 4.97 11.31 20.30
CA GLU A 175 4.57 10.28 21.23
C GLU A 175 5.48 9.09 21.05
N THR A 176 5.93 8.53 22.17
CA THR A 176 6.63 7.25 22.17
C THR A 176 5.64 6.14 21.83
N MET A 177 5.96 5.34 20.83
CA MET A 177 5.18 4.18 20.45
C MET A 177 6.06 2.99 20.09
N ASN A 178 5.54 1.83 20.40
CA ASN A 178 6.13 0.57 20.07
C ASN A 178 5.90 0.26 18.58
N TRP A 179 6.98 0.08 17.83
CA TRP A 179 7.00 0.04 16.38
C TRP A 179 7.63 -1.25 15.85
N VAL A 180 7.12 -1.73 14.71
CA VAL A 180 7.68 -2.83 13.93
C VAL A 180 8.00 -2.33 12.54
N ASN A 181 9.22 -2.58 12.07
CA ASN A 181 9.59 -2.49 10.67
C ASN A 181 9.79 -3.89 10.09
N VAL A 182 9.24 -4.09 8.89
CA VAL A 182 9.33 -5.34 8.14
C VAL A 182 10.04 -5.06 6.84
N ALA A 183 11.12 -5.81 6.60
CA ALA A 183 11.77 -5.91 5.30
C ALA A 183 11.36 -7.21 4.63
N SER A 184 11.01 -7.12 3.35
CA SER A 184 10.46 -8.25 2.63
C SER A 184 10.82 -8.27 1.15
N THR A 185 10.78 -9.47 0.60
CA THR A 185 10.86 -9.75 -0.83
C THR A 185 9.44 -9.96 -1.35
N VAL A 186 9.05 -9.20 -2.37
CA VAL A 186 7.78 -9.31 -3.07
C VAL A 186 7.85 -10.47 -4.05
N LEU A 187 7.07 -11.51 -3.76
CA LEU A 187 6.95 -12.71 -4.59
C LEU A 187 5.91 -12.54 -5.69
N GLU A 188 4.84 -11.80 -5.42
CA GLU A 188 3.73 -11.55 -6.35
C GLU A 188 3.12 -10.17 -6.12
N LYS A 189 2.75 -9.50 -7.22
CA LYS A 189 2.01 -8.22 -7.19
C LYS A 189 0.60 -8.45 -7.73
N ILE A 190 -0.41 -8.27 -6.88
CA ILE A 190 -1.82 -8.32 -7.26
C ILE A 190 -2.36 -6.90 -7.53
N LYS A 191 -1.97 -5.94 -6.68
CA LYS A 191 -2.28 -4.51 -6.83
C LYS A 191 -1.05 -3.66 -6.50
N GLY A 192 -0.87 -2.57 -7.24
CA GLY A 192 0.26 -1.65 -7.08
C GLY A 192 1.43 -2.11 -7.97
N ILE A 193 1.34 -1.80 -9.26
CA ILE A 193 2.27 -2.26 -10.30
C ILE A 193 3.69 -1.78 -10.00
N TYR A 194 3.83 -0.51 -9.61
CA TYR A 194 5.10 0.10 -9.22
C TYR A 194 5.26 0.09 -7.70
N LEU A 195 6.31 -0.59 -7.23
CA LEU A 195 6.70 -0.62 -5.82
C LEU A 195 7.38 0.70 -5.42
N PRO A 196 7.36 1.09 -4.13
CA PRO A 196 8.08 2.25 -3.66
C PRO A 196 9.59 1.98 -3.65
N GLU A 197 10.38 3.02 -3.87
CA GLU A 197 11.84 2.96 -3.72
C GLU A 197 12.24 3.19 -2.26
N ASN A 198 11.84 2.30 -1.36
CA ASN A 198 12.11 2.46 0.08
C ASN A 198 13.01 1.39 0.69
N CYS A 199 13.63 0.55 -0.15
CA CYS A 199 14.64 -0.40 0.31
C CYS A 199 16.07 0.13 0.29
N HIS A 200 16.27 1.34 -0.22
CA HIS A 200 17.56 2.02 -0.22
C HIS A 200 17.66 2.96 0.98
N TYR A 201 17.94 2.42 2.17
CA TYR A 201 18.32 3.27 3.29
C TYR A 201 19.82 3.57 3.21
N ASP A 202 20.19 4.71 2.61
CA ASP A 202 21.56 5.20 2.61
C ASP A 202 21.67 6.47 3.46
N ASN A 203 22.35 6.32 4.60
CA ASN A 203 22.98 7.42 5.32
C ASN A 203 24.13 6.81 6.14
N ASN A 204 25.25 6.56 5.47
CA ASN A 204 26.53 6.10 6.03
C ASN A 204 26.54 4.66 6.56
N LYS A 205 26.72 3.68 5.67
CA LYS A 205 27.67 2.54 5.80
C LYS A 205 27.39 1.44 4.77
N ILE A 206 28.38 1.23 3.89
CA ILE A 206 28.78 -0.05 3.27
C ILE A 206 28.03 -0.49 1.99
N ASN A 207 28.77 -0.41 0.88
CA ASN A 207 28.70 -1.20 -0.37
C ASN A 207 27.36 -1.32 -1.12
N ASN A 208 27.17 -0.36 -2.03
CA ASN A 208 26.19 -0.29 -3.12
C ASN A 208 26.31 -1.39 -4.19
N ALA A 209 26.21 -2.68 -3.84
CA ALA A 209 26.29 -3.75 -4.84
C ALA A 209 25.19 -4.82 -4.78
N ILE A 210 24.28 -4.82 -3.78
CA ILE A 210 23.32 -5.93 -3.58
C ILE A 210 21.91 -5.44 -3.18
N LEU A 211 21.45 -4.31 -3.74
CA LEU A 211 20.09 -3.78 -3.44
C LEU A 211 19.25 -3.44 -4.68
N ASP A 212 19.71 -3.81 -5.88
CA ASP A 212 18.99 -3.60 -7.15
C ASP A 212 17.84 -4.61 -7.40
N SER A 213 17.28 -5.24 -6.36
CA SER A 213 16.09 -6.05 -6.57
C SER A 213 14.86 -5.13 -6.61
N TYR A 214 14.32 -4.93 -7.82
CA TYR A 214 12.99 -4.34 -8.12
C TYR A 214 11.79 -5.05 -7.42
N GLN A 215 12.06 -5.86 -6.41
CA GLN A 215 11.12 -6.71 -5.66
C GLN A 215 11.25 -6.50 -4.14
N CYS A 216 12.01 -5.52 -3.67
CA CYS A 216 12.09 -5.25 -2.25
C CYS A 216 10.95 -4.33 -1.78
N LEU A 217 10.49 -4.54 -0.55
CA LEU A 217 9.53 -3.66 0.13
C LEU A 217 9.85 -3.51 1.61
N LEU A 218 9.90 -2.26 2.09
CA LEU A 218 9.84 -1.93 3.52
C LEU A 218 8.45 -1.42 3.89
N PHE A 219 7.94 -1.84 5.04
CA PHE A 219 6.75 -1.25 5.66
C PHE A 219 6.87 -1.32 7.17
N GLY A 220 6.10 -0.50 7.87
CA GLY A 220 6.15 -0.45 9.32
C GLY A 220 4.80 -0.12 9.93
N TYR A 221 4.63 -0.49 11.20
CA TYR A 221 3.37 -0.27 11.89
C TYR A 221 3.55 -0.26 13.42
N PRO A 222 2.67 0.44 14.15
CA PRO A 222 2.61 0.34 15.59
C PRO A 222 1.97 -1.00 16.00
N PHE A 223 2.44 -1.60 17.09
CA PHE A 223 1.88 -2.88 17.59
C PHE A 223 1.07 -2.77 18.88
N GLU A 224 0.74 -1.54 19.29
CA GLU A 224 -0.08 -1.23 20.47
C GLU A 224 -1.33 -0.45 20.07
N ALA A 225 -2.49 -0.81 20.66
CA ALA A 225 -3.75 -0.09 20.55
C ALA A 225 -3.58 1.38 20.96
N LYS A 226 -4.00 2.34 20.12
CA LYS A 226 -4.07 3.76 20.50
C LYS A 226 -5.39 4.40 20.08
N THR A 227 -5.87 5.25 20.96
CA THR A 227 -6.86 6.30 20.67
C THR A 227 -6.16 7.40 19.87
N GLY A 228 -6.60 7.64 18.64
CA GLY A 228 -6.07 8.71 17.80
C GLY A 228 -6.37 10.11 18.36
N PRO A 229 -5.73 11.16 17.83
CA PRO A 229 -5.87 12.55 18.30
C PRO A 229 -7.26 13.19 18.07
N ARG A 230 -8.25 12.41 17.60
CA ARG A 230 -9.65 12.84 17.35
C ARG A 230 -10.68 11.91 17.99
N ASP A 231 -10.30 11.19 19.05
CA ASP A 231 -11.14 10.16 19.70
C ASP A 231 -11.53 8.98 18.79
N GLU A 232 -10.98 8.89 17.57
CA GLU A 232 -11.03 7.68 16.76
C GLU A 232 -10.13 6.63 17.42
N VAL A 233 -10.73 5.69 18.13
CA VAL A 233 -10.00 4.54 18.67
C VAL A 233 -9.61 3.64 17.50
N TYR A 234 -8.34 3.70 17.08
CA TYR A 234 -7.75 2.63 16.28
C TYR A 234 -7.43 1.50 17.25
N GLU A 235 -8.46 0.72 17.58
CA GLU A 235 -8.29 -0.54 18.29
C GLU A 235 -7.55 -1.48 17.34
N TYR A 236 -6.22 -1.45 17.40
CA TYR A 236 -5.39 -2.47 16.78
C TYR A 236 -5.76 -3.79 17.46
N PRO A 237 -6.33 -4.77 16.73
CA PRO A 237 -6.79 -6.01 17.32
C PRO A 237 -5.66 -6.66 18.13
N PRO A 238 -5.82 -6.83 19.45
CA PRO A 238 -4.74 -7.31 20.31
C PRO A 238 -4.39 -8.75 19.92
N GLY A 239 -3.15 -8.97 19.49
CA GLY A 239 -2.55 -10.30 19.34
C GLY A 239 -2.08 -10.68 17.94
N ILE A 240 -2.76 -10.27 16.87
CA ILE A 240 -2.44 -10.78 15.52
C ILE A 240 -1.27 -10.01 14.89
N ILE A 241 -1.20 -8.70 15.08
CA ILE A 241 -0.20 -7.82 14.44
C ILE A 241 1.23 -8.01 14.99
N ARG A 242 1.38 -8.75 16.10
CA ARG A 242 2.68 -9.09 16.72
C ARG A 242 3.46 -10.19 15.98
N THR A 243 2.89 -10.77 14.93
CA THR A 243 3.27 -12.12 14.46
C THR A 243 3.87 -12.19 13.07
N VAL A 244 4.35 -11.08 12.50
CA VAL A 244 5.17 -11.18 11.28
C VAL A 244 6.50 -11.82 11.67
N VAL A 245 6.78 -12.99 11.11
CA VAL A 245 7.96 -13.79 11.45
C VAL A 245 8.86 -13.89 10.24
N LYS A 246 10.17 -13.71 10.47
CA LYS A 246 11.19 -13.86 9.44
C LYS A 246 11.14 -15.26 8.81
N GLY A 247 11.21 -15.31 7.48
CA GLY A 247 11.20 -16.54 6.69
C GLY A 247 9.79 -16.99 6.28
N GLU A 248 8.75 -16.49 6.93
CA GLU A 248 7.36 -16.82 6.59
C GLU A 248 6.86 -15.97 5.41
N GLU A 249 5.78 -16.46 4.78
CA GLU A 249 5.12 -15.80 3.67
C GLU A 249 3.74 -15.26 4.07
N TYR A 250 3.33 -14.17 3.44
CA TYR A 250 2.06 -13.50 3.71
C TYR A 250 1.47 -12.94 2.43
N PHE A 251 0.13 -12.94 2.35
CA PHE A 251 -0.57 -11.92 1.58
C PHE A 251 -0.70 -10.66 2.44
N VAL A 252 -0.25 -9.52 1.92
CA VAL A 252 -0.31 -8.23 2.61
C VAL A 252 -1.14 -7.22 1.84
N PHE A 253 -1.96 -6.50 2.59
CA PHE A 253 -2.83 -5.42 2.14
C PHE A 253 -2.36 -4.16 2.85
N LEU A 254 -1.74 -3.25 2.10
CA LEU A 254 -1.01 -2.13 2.67
C LEU A 254 -1.53 -0.79 2.17
N GLU A 255 -1.60 0.23 3.03
CA GLU A 255 -1.92 1.61 2.68
C GLU A 255 -0.75 2.57 2.99
N HIS A 256 -0.72 3.72 2.31
CA HIS A 256 0.26 4.79 2.52
C HIS A 256 -0.33 5.81 3.50
N ILE A 257 0.44 6.15 4.52
CA ILE A 257 0.08 7.17 5.51
C ILE A 257 1.08 8.31 5.48
N SER A 258 0.54 9.52 5.59
CA SER A 258 1.33 10.73 5.70
C SER A 258 1.88 10.86 7.12
N MET A 259 3.20 11.01 7.24
CA MET A 259 3.82 11.45 8.50
C MET A 259 3.88 12.96 8.57
N GLN A 260 4.72 13.57 7.73
CA GLN A 260 5.01 15.01 7.70
C GLN A 260 5.54 15.40 6.31
N LYS A 261 5.23 16.63 5.85
CA LYS A 261 5.79 17.34 4.68
C LYS A 261 6.58 16.50 3.65
N GLY A 262 5.88 15.68 2.87
CA GLY A 262 6.49 14.94 1.75
C GLY A 262 7.17 13.62 2.13
N THR A 263 6.98 13.16 3.36
CA THR A 263 7.40 11.83 3.81
C THR A 263 6.16 11.00 4.18
N ASP A 264 6.04 9.85 3.51
CA ASP A 264 5.01 8.85 3.78
C ASP A 264 5.65 7.59 4.37
N TYR A 265 4.85 6.69 4.92
CA TYR A 265 5.23 5.31 5.20
C TYR A 265 4.10 4.38 4.77
N ILE A 266 4.42 3.10 4.65
CA ILE A 266 3.45 2.06 4.34
C ILE A 266 3.16 1.26 5.59
N HIS A 267 1.88 0.96 5.82
CA HIS A 267 1.46 0.03 6.87
C HIS A 267 0.31 -0.86 6.41
N PRO A 268 0.06 -1.98 7.10
CA PRO A 268 -1.08 -2.85 6.86
C PRO A 268 -2.43 -2.16 7.10
N VAL A 269 -3.46 -2.52 6.32
CA VAL A 269 -4.81 -1.95 6.44
C VAL A 269 -5.55 -2.57 7.63
N TYR A 270 -5.80 -1.77 8.67
CA TYR A 270 -6.40 -2.25 9.94
C TYR A 270 -7.91 -2.05 10.09
N LYS A 271 -8.53 -1.24 9.23
CA LYS A 271 -9.87 -0.69 9.48
C LYS A 271 -11.03 -1.69 9.33
N PHE A 272 -10.77 -2.91 8.86
CA PHE A 272 -11.83 -3.78 8.33
C PHE A 272 -11.82 -5.22 8.84
N GLU A 273 -10.67 -5.71 9.31
CA GLU A 273 -10.45 -7.14 9.54
C GLU A 273 -9.43 -7.35 10.67
N GLN A 274 -9.60 -8.43 11.45
CA GLN A 274 -8.84 -8.68 12.68
C GLN A 274 -7.35 -8.98 12.42
N SER A 275 -7.03 -9.59 11.29
CA SER A 275 -5.66 -9.84 10.83
C SER A 275 -4.98 -8.58 10.30
N GLY A 276 -5.71 -7.47 10.17
CA GLY A 276 -5.14 -6.17 9.90
C GLY A 276 -4.45 -6.08 8.54
N GLY A 277 -4.94 -6.84 7.55
CA GLY A 277 -4.32 -6.90 6.23
C GLY A 277 -3.06 -7.75 6.13
N LEU A 278 -2.76 -8.57 7.14
CA LEU A 278 -1.67 -9.53 7.12
C LEU A 278 -2.25 -10.96 7.18
N PHE A 279 -2.28 -11.66 6.05
CA PHE A 279 -2.79 -13.03 5.96
C PHE A 279 -1.61 -14.00 5.82
N LYS A 280 -1.28 -14.72 6.90
CA LYS A 280 -0.17 -15.68 6.92
C LYS A 280 -0.42 -16.83 5.94
N ILE A 281 0.63 -17.28 5.26
CA ILE A 281 0.62 -18.50 4.46
C ILE A 281 1.29 -19.62 5.27
N GLU A 282 0.59 -20.75 5.43
CA GLU A 282 1.09 -21.93 6.13
C GLU A 282 0.64 -23.19 5.39
N ASN A 283 1.60 -24.07 5.06
CA ASN A 283 1.35 -25.32 4.32
C ASN A 283 0.55 -25.10 3.02
N GLU A 284 0.94 -24.13 2.19
CA GLU A 284 0.26 -23.74 0.94
C GLU A 284 -1.18 -23.20 1.10
N ASN A 285 -1.60 -22.87 2.32
CA ASN A 285 -2.91 -22.29 2.61
C ASN A 285 -2.78 -20.90 3.25
N VAL A 286 -3.74 -20.03 2.95
CA VAL A 286 -3.84 -18.69 3.53
C VAL A 286 -4.68 -18.77 4.79
N LEU A 287 -4.15 -18.34 5.92
CA LEU A 287 -4.89 -18.28 7.18
C LEU A 287 -5.83 -17.06 7.17
N ASP A 288 -7.13 -17.31 7.10
CA ASP A 288 -8.21 -16.31 7.23
C ASP A 288 -9.18 -16.75 8.35
N PRO A 289 -8.81 -16.60 9.63
CA PRO A 289 -9.60 -17.14 10.75
C PRO A 289 -11.04 -16.63 10.80
N SER A 290 -11.28 -15.43 10.27
CA SER A 290 -12.60 -14.80 10.24
C SER A 290 -13.44 -15.19 9.02
N ASN A 291 -12.87 -15.94 8.08
CA ASN A 291 -13.46 -16.20 6.76
C ASN A 291 -13.93 -14.90 6.08
N PHE A 292 -13.10 -13.85 6.18
CA PHE A 292 -13.39 -12.52 5.63
C PHE A 292 -13.69 -12.59 4.13
N TRP A 293 -12.98 -13.45 3.42
CA TRP A 293 -13.07 -13.58 1.96
C TRP A 293 -14.13 -14.57 1.49
N GLY A 294 -14.80 -15.28 2.40
CA GLY A 294 -15.87 -16.24 2.10
C GLY A 294 -15.40 -17.58 1.52
N LEU A 295 -14.11 -17.92 1.64
CA LEU A 295 -13.50 -19.14 1.09
C LEU A 295 -13.24 -20.25 2.12
N GLY A 296 -13.69 -20.05 3.37
CA GLY A 296 -13.29 -20.84 4.53
C GLY A 296 -12.11 -20.20 5.28
N THR A 297 -11.61 -20.89 6.30
CA THR A 297 -10.57 -20.32 7.19
C THR A 297 -9.13 -20.61 6.75
N GLN A 298 -8.95 -21.54 5.82
CA GLN A 298 -7.65 -21.94 5.27
C GLN A 298 -7.75 -22.26 3.76
N PRO A 299 -8.21 -21.32 2.92
CA PRO A 299 -8.22 -21.54 1.48
C PRO A 299 -6.80 -21.77 0.94
N SER A 300 -6.68 -22.48 -0.18
CA SER A 300 -5.41 -22.61 -0.88
C SER A 300 -4.93 -21.24 -1.38
N ILE A 301 -3.62 -21.07 -1.58
CA ILE A 301 -3.06 -19.84 -2.19
C ILE A 301 -3.75 -19.53 -3.53
N GLU A 302 -4.01 -20.56 -4.33
CA GLU A 302 -4.62 -20.42 -5.65
C GLU A 302 -6.06 -19.92 -5.57
N ASP A 303 -6.88 -20.52 -4.72
CA ASP A 303 -8.29 -20.13 -4.54
C ASP A 303 -8.39 -18.70 -4.00
N PHE A 304 -7.51 -18.36 -3.04
CA PHE A 304 -7.44 -17.01 -2.48
C PHE A 304 -7.08 -15.98 -3.56
N ARG A 305 -6.02 -16.25 -4.34
CA ARG A 305 -5.59 -15.39 -5.43
C ARG A 305 -6.68 -15.19 -6.49
N ASN A 306 -7.33 -16.28 -6.90
CA ASN A 306 -8.38 -16.21 -7.92
C ASN A 306 -9.57 -15.39 -7.44
N ASN A 307 -10.00 -15.57 -6.19
CA ASN A 307 -11.05 -14.76 -5.59
C ASN A 307 -10.69 -13.27 -5.53
N LEU A 308 -9.44 -12.91 -5.21
CA LEU A 308 -8.98 -11.52 -5.25
C LEU A 308 -9.06 -10.97 -6.68
N ASN A 309 -8.55 -11.71 -7.66
CA ASN A 309 -8.55 -11.29 -9.06
C ASN A 309 -9.97 -11.13 -9.62
N ASP A 310 -10.90 -12.02 -9.27
CA ASP A 310 -12.30 -11.94 -9.67
C ASP A 310 -12.97 -10.67 -9.09
N LYS A 311 -12.75 -10.38 -7.81
CA LYS A 311 -13.27 -9.16 -7.18
C LYS A 311 -12.64 -7.89 -7.78
N ILE A 312 -11.34 -7.90 -8.08
CA ILE A 312 -10.66 -6.79 -8.76
C ILE A 312 -11.23 -6.60 -10.16
N SER A 313 -11.50 -7.68 -10.88
CA SER A 313 -12.16 -7.63 -12.19
C SER A 313 -13.53 -6.98 -12.10
N ILE A 314 -14.33 -7.30 -11.08
CA ILE A 314 -15.62 -6.65 -10.83
C ILE A 314 -15.44 -5.14 -10.61
N ILE A 315 -14.47 -4.71 -9.78
CA ILE A 315 -14.17 -3.28 -9.56
C ILE A 315 -13.85 -2.59 -10.89
N LYS A 316 -13.02 -3.22 -11.73
CA LYS A 316 -12.61 -2.71 -13.04
C LYS A 316 -13.76 -2.66 -14.07
N HIS A 317 -14.92 -3.22 -13.75
CA HIS A 317 -16.12 -3.20 -14.60
C HIS A 317 -17.32 -2.50 -13.94
N TRP A 318 -17.12 -1.72 -12.88
CA TRP A 318 -18.18 -0.85 -12.38
C TRP A 318 -18.46 0.28 -13.37
N TRP A 319 -19.70 0.29 -13.86
CA TRP A 319 -20.26 1.26 -14.81
C TRP A 319 -21.65 1.67 -14.35
N ILE A 320 -22.09 2.86 -14.76
CA ILE A 320 -23.52 3.20 -14.71
C ILE A 320 -24.16 2.55 -15.95
N PRO A 321 -25.16 1.68 -15.78
CA PRO A 321 -25.86 1.03 -16.91
C PRO A 321 -26.57 2.03 -17.83
#